data_AF-A0A023FY27-F1
#
_entry.id   AF-A0A023FY27-F1
#
_cell.length_a   1.000
_cell.length_b   1.000
_cell.length_c   1.000
_cell.angle_alpha   90.00
_cell.angle_beta   90.00
_cell.angle_gamma   90.00
#
_symmetry.space_group_name_H-M   'P 1'
#
loop_
_entity.id
_entity.type
_entity.pdbx_description
1 polymer ?
#
loop_
_entity_poly.entity_id
_entity_poly.type
_entity_poly.pdbx_seq_one_letter_code
_entity_poly.pdbx_strand_id
1 'polypeptide(L)'
;MTTLMTIMEDYLTYRGYRYLRLDGTTKAEDRGQLLEMFNAKESPYFIFLLSTRAGGLGLNLQAADTVIIFDSDWNPHQDLQAQDRAHRIGQKNEVRVLRLVTVNSVEERILAAAKYKLNLDEKVIQAGMFDQKSTGSERKQFLQAILTQDENDEEEENEVPDDETINEMIARNEEELELFQKMDIDRRREEARSVKRKPRLMEEDELPKWLLKDDAEVERLTNEEEEDKLFGRGNRQRKEIDYSDALTDKEWLRAIEDGNLD
;
A
#
# COMPACT_ATOMS: atom_id res chain seq x y z
N MET A 1 -2.29 -6.01 11.11
CA MET A 1 -3.28 -5.63 10.07
C MET A 1 -4.18 -6.83 9.71
N THR A 2 -5.00 -7.30 10.65
CA THR A 2 -6.12 -8.22 10.34
C THR A 2 -7.45 -7.66 10.80
N THR A 3 -7.41 -6.66 11.68
CA THR A 3 -8.56 -5.87 12.12
C THR A 3 -9.23 -5.13 10.95
N LEU A 4 -8.44 -4.54 10.03
CA LEU A 4 -8.98 -3.91 8.82
C LEU A 4 -9.78 -4.92 7.97
N MET A 5 -9.26 -6.12 7.78
CA MET A 5 -9.98 -7.18 7.06
C MET A 5 -11.28 -7.54 7.76
N THR A 6 -11.28 -7.67 9.10
CA THR A 6 -12.51 -7.93 9.87
C THR A 6 -13.54 -6.79 9.71
N ILE A 7 -13.11 -5.52 9.71
CA ILE A 7 -14.02 -4.39 9.47
C ILE A 7 -14.60 -4.44 8.06
N MET A 8 -13.78 -4.81 7.07
CA MET A 8 -14.25 -4.99 5.69
C MET A 8 -15.25 -6.15 5.58
N GLU A 9 -15.06 -7.26 6.30
CA GLU A 9 -16.02 -8.36 6.36
C GLU A 9 -17.39 -7.91 6.89
N ASP A 10 -17.39 -7.12 7.96
CA ASP A 10 -18.62 -6.56 8.53
C ASP A 10 -19.33 -5.65 7.52
N TYR A 11 -18.58 -4.80 6.81
CA TYR A 11 -19.13 -3.93 5.77
C TYR A 11 -19.72 -4.70 4.59
N LEU A 12 -19.01 -5.72 4.09
CA LEU A 12 -19.48 -6.54 2.98
C LEU A 12 -20.73 -7.35 3.38
N THR A 13 -20.77 -7.85 4.61
CA THR A 13 -21.94 -8.54 5.17
C THR A 13 -23.13 -7.58 5.30
N TYR A 14 -22.91 -6.35 5.79
CA TYR A 14 -23.94 -5.32 5.89
C TYR A 14 -24.53 -4.95 4.52
N ARG A 15 -23.69 -4.88 3.47
CA ARG A 15 -24.12 -4.62 2.08
C ARG A 15 -24.71 -5.85 1.38
N GLY A 16 -24.62 -7.03 1.99
CA GLY A 16 -25.12 -8.30 1.41
C GLY A 16 -24.24 -8.86 0.30
N TYR A 17 -22.98 -8.46 0.23
CA TYR A 17 -22.03 -8.93 -0.78
C TYR A 17 -21.38 -10.25 -0.35
N ARG A 18 -21.34 -11.22 -1.26
CA ARG A 18 -20.65 -12.50 -1.03
C ARG A 18 -19.15 -12.33 -1.29
N TYR A 19 -18.36 -12.68 -0.29
CA TYR A 19 -16.91 -12.56 -0.35
C TYR A 19 -16.21 -13.81 0.18
N LEU A 20 -14.94 -13.97 -0.17
CA LEU A 20 -14.01 -14.93 0.41
C LEU A 20 -12.91 -14.18 1.17
N ARG A 21 -12.29 -14.81 2.16
CA ARG A 21 -11.17 -14.25 2.94
C ARG A 21 -10.02 -15.26 2.99
N LEU A 22 -8.80 -14.78 2.74
CA LEU A 22 -7.58 -15.56 2.97
C LEU A 22 -6.54 -14.67 3.64
N ASP A 23 -6.09 -15.13 4.80
CA ASP A 23 -5.05 -14.48 5.59
C ASP A 23 -4.01 -15.49 6.11
N GLY A 24 -3.04 -15.01 6.89
CA GLY A 24 -1.98 -15.84 7.45
C GLY A 24 -2.46 -16.93 8.42
N THR A 25 -3.69 -16.85 8.93
CA THR A 25 -4.26 -17.85 9.85
C THR A 25 -4.96 -18.99 9.12
N THR A 26 -5.26 -18.81 7.84
CA THR A 26 -5.91 -19.82 7.00
C THR A 26 -4.97 -21.00 6.74
N LYS A 27 -5.44 -22.22 7.03
CA LYS A 27 -4.68 -23.47 6.83
C LYS A 27 -4.36 -23.68 5.36
N ALA A 28 -3.23 -24.32 5.07
CA ALA A 28 -2.77 -24.55 3.70
C ALA A 28 -3.76 -25.38 2.86
N GLU A 29 -4.44 -26.35 3.48
CA GLU A 29 -5.44 -27.21 2.83
C GLU A 29 -6.66 -26.42 2.36
N ASP A 30 -7.14 -25.49 3.18
CA ASP A 30 -8.32 -24.67 2.88
C ASP A 30 -8.04 -23.64 1.78
N ARG A 31 -6.78 -23.20 1.63
CA ARG A 31 -6.38 -22.23 0.58
C ARG A 31 -6.67 -22.76 -0.82
N GLY A 32 -6.43 -24.04 -1.07
CA GLY A 32 -6.70 -24.67 -2.37
C GLY A 32 -8.18 -24.63 -2.71
N GLN A 33 -9.04 -24.96 -1.74
CA GLN A 33 -10.50 -24.95 -1.92
C GLN A 33 -11.03 -23.53 -2.16
N LEU A 34 -10.54 -22.53 -1.41
CA LEU A 34 -10.94 -21.13 -1.61
C LEU A 34 -10.56 -20.61 -3.02
N LEU A 35 -9.37 -20.98 -3.51
CA LEU A 35 -8.93 -20.62 -4.86
C LEU A 35 -9.77 -21.30 -5.95
N GLU A 36 -10.15 -22.55 -5.75
CA GLU A 36 -11.03 -23.28 -6.68
C GLU A 36 -12.43 -22.66 -6.72
N MET A 37 -12.99 -22.33 -5.55
CA MET A 37 -14.29 -21.65 -5.44
C MET A 37 -14.28 -20.30 -6.15
N PHE A 38 -13.22 -19.50 -5.99
CA PHE A 38 -13.11 -18.19 -6.65
C PHE A 38 -12.92 -18.31 -8.17
N ASN A 39 -12.10 -19.26 -8.64
CA ASN A 39 -11.84 -19.45 -10.08
C ASN A 39 -12.96 -20.22 -10.81
N ALA A 40 -13.99 -20.69 -10.11
CA ALA A 40 -15.14 -21.35 -10.72
C ALA A 40 -15.87 -20.37 -11.65
N LYS A 41 -16.23 -20.83 -12.86
CA LYS A 41 -16.89 -19.98 -13.90
C LYS A 41 -18.20 -19.35 -13.43
N GLU A 42 -18.91 -20.02 -12.54
CA GLU A 42 -20.17 -19.56 -11.94
C GLU A 42 -19.99 -19.32 -10.43
N SER A 43 -18.82 -18.83 -10.03
CA SER A 43 -18.59 -18.43 -8.64
C SER A 43 -19.62 -17.37 -8.24
N PRO A 44 -20.37 -17.58 -7.14
CA PRO A 44 -21.24 -16.54 -6.60
C PRO A 44 -20.47 -15.47 -5.82
N TYR A 45 -19.14 -15.62 -5.69
CA TYR A 45 -18.26 -14.71 -4.97
C TYR A 45 -17.55 -13.81 -5.98
N PHE A 46 -17.75 -12.50 -5.84
CA PHE A 46 -17.08 -11.51 -6.69
C PHE A 46 -15.95 -10.76 -5.96
N ILE A 47 -15.88 -10.88 -4.62
CA ILE A 47 -14.83 -10.25 -3.80
C ILE A 47 -13.98 -11.33 -3.14
N PHE A 48 -12.67 -11.18 -3.20
CA PHE A 48 -11.73 -11.98 -2.44
C PHE A 48 -10.78 -11.09 -1.63
N LEU A 49 -10.94 -11.09 -0.31
CA LEU A 49 -10.11 -10.35 0.63
C LEU A 49 -8.80 -11.09 0.89
N LEU A 50 -7.69 -10.44 0.60
CA LEU A 50 -6.35 -10.97 0.77
C LEU A 50 -5.52 -10.04 1.64
N SER A 51 -4.79 -10.60 2.59
CA SER A 51 -3.69 -9.87 3.22
C SER A 51 -2.54 -9.78 2.21
N THR A 52 -1.92 -8.60 2.04
CA THR A 52 -0.77 -8.38 1.12
C THR A 52 0.33 -9.43 1.31
N ARG A 53 0.70 -9.73 2.56
CA ARG A 53 1.70 -10.78 2.88
C ARG A 53 1.23 -12.19 2.50
N ALA A 54 -0.06 -12.48 2.62
CA ALA A 54 -0.61 -13.77 2.19
C ALA A 54 -0.76 -13.85 0.66
N GLY A 55 -1.03 -12.71 0.00
CA GLY A 55 -1.10 -12.55 -1.45
C GLY A 55 0.24 -12.75 -2.16
N GLY A 56 1.35 -12.38 -1.51
CA GLY A 56 2.72 -12.67 -1.97
C GLY A 56 3.07 -14.17 -2.00
N LEU A 57 2.27 -15.03 -1.35
CA LEU A 57 2.50 -16.48 -1.30
C LEU A 57 1.82 -17.20 -2.48
N GLY A 58 2.34 -17.03 -3.70
CA GLY A 58 2.16 -18.04 -4.76
C GLY A 58 0.73 -18.32 -5.25
N LEU A 59 -0.26 -17.45 -4.98
CA LEU A 59 -1.66 -17.68 -5.36
C LEU A 59 -1.88 -17.60 -6.89
N ASN A 60 -2.95 -18.22 -7.37
CA ASN A 60 -3.39 -18.13 -8.77
C ASN A 60 -4.82 -17.58 -8.85
N LEU A 61 -4.95 -16.32 -9.27
CA LEU A 61 -6.22 -15.58 -9.32
C LEU A 61 -6.53 -15.15 -10.75
N GLN A 62 -6.34 -16.06 -11.72
CA GLN A 62 -6.58 -15.80 -13.15
C GLN A 62 -8.02 -15.37 -13.47
N ALA A 63 -8.99 -15.65 -12.60
CA ALA A 63 -10.36 -15.17 -12.77
C ALA A 63 -10.56 -13.69 -12.35
N ALA A 64 -9.66 -13.12 -11.55
CA ALA A 64 -9.77 -11.76 -11.04
C ALA A 64 -9.36 -10.71 -12.08
N ASP A 65 -10.21 -9.71 -12.26
CA ASP A 65 -10.11 -8.64 -13.23
C ASP A 65 -9.87 -7.26 -12.59
N THR A 66 -10.20 -7.08 -11.31
CA THR A 66 -9.95 -5.82 -10.59
C THR A 66 -9.19 -6.09 -9.30
N VAL A 67 -8.11 -5.34 -9.08
CA VAL A 67 -7.26 -5.40 -7.88
C VAL A 67 -7.31 -4.05 -7.19
N ILE A 68 -7.69 -4.03 -5.91
CA ILE A 68 -7.72 -2.82 -5.09
C ILE A 68 -6.69 -2.98 -3.96
N ILE A 69 -5.69 -2.10 -3.94
CA ILE A 69 -4.67 -2.02 -2.90
C ILE A 69 -5.11 -0.94 -1.90
N PHE A 70 -5.38 -1.35 -0.67
CA PHE A 70 -5.71 -0.45 0.44
C PHE A 70 -4.44 0.06 1.13
N ASP A 71 -3.70 -0.83 1.79
CA ASP A 71 -2.47 -0.46 2.48
C ASP A 71 -1.27 -0.63 1.54
N SER A 72 -0.53 0.45 1.29
CA SER A 72 0.72 0.41 0.52
C SER A 72 1.85 -0.20 1.37
N ASP A 73 2.53 -1.22 0.85
CA ASP A 73 3.69 -1.79 1.54
C ASP A 73 4.93 -0.89 1.34
N TRP A 74 5.83 -0.88 2.33
CA TRP A 74 7.13 -0.23 2.24
C TRP A 74 8.05 -0.90 1.21
N ASN A 75 7.78 -2.16 0.89
CA ASN A 75 8.44 -2.90 -0.17
C ASN A 75 7.52 -2.99 -1.41
N PRO A 76 7.81 -2.22 -2.48
CA PRO A 76 6.96 -2.19 -3.67
C PRO A 76 6.85 -3.55 -4.40
N HIS A 77 7.83 -4.44 -4.22
CA HIS A 77 7.78 -5.79 -4.81
C HIS A 77 6.65 -6.66 -4.25
N GLN A 78 6.20 -6.42 -3.01
CA GLN A 78 5.05 -7.15 -2.47
C GLN A 78 3.76 -6.77 -3.20
N ASP A 79 3.59 -5.48 -3.50
CA ASP A 79 2.44 -4.97 -4.22
C ASP A 79 2.44 -5.42 -5.69
N LEU A 80 3.59 -5.33 -6.37
CA LEU A 80 3.75 -5.86 -7.73
C LEU A 80 3.44 -7.37 -7.77
N GLN A 81 3.96 -8.12 -6.81
CA GLN A 81 3.71 -9.56 -6.73
C GLN A 81 2.23 -9.87 -6.50
N ALA A 82 1.52 -9.03 -5.74
CA ALA A 82 0.09 -9.15 -5.51
C ALA A 82 -0.71 -8.83 -6.80
N GLN A 83 -0.33 -7.81 -7.55
CA GLN A 83 -0.92 -7.47 -8.85
C GLN A 83 -0.74 -8.59 -9.88
N ASP A 84 0.47 -9.17 -9.96
CA ASP A 84 0.81 -10.30 -10.83
C ASP A 84 0.00 -11.58 -10.54
N ARG A 85 -0.69 -11.65 -9.40
CA ARG A 85 -1.61 -12.78 -9.13
C ARG A 85 -2.82 -12.76 -10.05
N ALA A 86 -3.31 -11.57 -10.40
CA ALA A 86 -4.42 -11.33 -11.32
C ALA A 86 -3.94 -11.11 -12.75
N HIS A 87 -2.86 -10.33 -12.94
CA HIS A 87 -2.22 -10.12 -14.23
C HIS A 87 -1.33 -11.32 -14.60
N ARG A 88 -1.97 -12.44 -14.93
CA ARG A 88 -1.29 -13.72 -15.18
C ARG A 88 -1.72 -14.34 -16.51
N ILE A 89 -0.78 -15.07 -17.13
CA ILE A 89 -1.03 -15.87 -18.34
C ILE A 89 -2.28 -16.73 -18.13
N GLY A 90 -3.30 -16.56 -18.97
CA GLY A 90 -4.58 -17.26 -18.88
C GLY A 90 -5.78 -16.37 -18.52
N GLN A 91 -5.54 -15.16 -18.02
CA GLN A 91 -6.59 -14.15 -17.86
C GLN A 91 -7.04 -13.64 -19.25
N LYS A 92 -8.35 -13.48 -19.42
CA LYS A 92 -9.00 -13.00 -20.66
C LYS A 92 -9.55 -11.57 -20.53
N ASN A 93 -9.85 -11.15 -19.31
CA ASN A 93 -10.40 -9.83 -19.03
C ASN A 93 -9.28 -8.81 -18.82
N GLU A 94 -9.58 -7.53 -19.10
CA GLU A 94 -8.65 -6.44 -18.81
C GLU A 94 -8.50 -6.28 -17.29
N VAL A 95 -7.25 -6.36 -16.80
CA VAL A 95 -6.96 -6.24 -15.37
C VAL A 95 -6.77 -4.77 -15.00
N ARG A 96 -7.60 -4.25 -14.08
CA ARG A 96 -7.49 -2.89 -13.54
C ARG A 96 -6.91 -2.94 -12.13
N VAL A 97 -5.89 -2.14 -11.86
CA VAL A 97 -5.27 -2.03 -10.54
C VAL A 97 -5.52 -0.62 -10.01
N LEU A 98 -6.19 -0.55 -8.86
CA LEU A 98 -6.46 0.70 -8.14
C LEU A 98 -5.69 0.68 -6.83
N ARG A 99 -5.05 1.79 -6.49
CA ARG A 99 -4.43 2.01 -5.19
C ARG A 99 -5.14 3.15 -4.51
N LEU A 100 -5.69 2.90 -3.33
CA LEU A 100 -6.32 3.93 -2.53
C LEU A 100 -5.25 4.59 -1.67
N VAL A 101 -5.23 5.92 -1.66
CA VAL A 101 -4.28 6.72 -0.89
C VAL A 101 -5.03 7.90 -0.32
N THR A 102 -4.84 8.14 0.98
CA THR A 102 -5.45 9.28 1.66
C THR A 102 -4.58 10.52 1.46
N VAL A 103 -5.20 11.61 1.00
CA VAL A 103 -4.50 12.89 0.77
C VAL A 103 -3.98 13.49 2.08
N ASN A 104 -2.79 14.12 2.03
CA ASN A 104 -2.13 14.74 3.18
C ASN A 104 -1.85 13.78 4.34
N SER A 105 -1.60 12.51 4.03
CA SER A 105 -1.35 11.48 5.04
C SER A 105 0.07 10.91 4.97
N VAL A 106 0.44 10.11 5.97
CA VAL A 106 1.70 9.35 5.93
C VAL A 106 1.75 8.37 4.75
N GLU A 107 0.60 7.97 4.18
CA GLU A 107 0.51 7.04 3.06
C GLU A 107 1.17 7.60 1.80
N GLU A 108 1.05 8.90 1.54
CA GLU A 108 1.73 9.56 0.41
C GLU A 108 3.25 9.45 0.51
N ARG A 109 3.79 9.62 1.73
CA ARG A 109 5.23 9.49 1.98
C ARG A 109 5.71 8.05 1.79
N ILE A 110 4.90 7.08 2.20
CA ILE A 110 5.18 5.65 2.00
C ILE A 110 5.17 5.34 0.50
N LEU A 111 4.18 5.84 -0.23
CA LEU A 111 4.07 5.67 -1.68
C LEU A 111 5.26 6.31 -2.41
N ALA A 112 5.63 7.54 -2.07
CA ALA A 112 6.79 8.23 -2.64
C ALA A 112 8.08 7.45 -2.39
N ALA A 113 8.28 6.93 -1.17
CA ALA A 113 9.43 6.08 -0.86
C ALA A 113 9.41 4.75 -1.64
N ALA A 114 8.24 4.16 -1.86
CA ALA A 114 8.07 2.95 -2.64
C ALA A 114 8.35 3.19 -4.14
N LYS A 115 7.82 4.28 -4.72
CA LYS A 115 8.13 4.74 -6.08
C LYS A 115 9.64 4.99 -6.26
N TYR A 116 10.27 5.71 -5.32
CA TYR A 116 11.71 5.94 -5.35
C TYR A 116 12.53 4.64 -5.39
N LYS A 117 12.14 3.64 -4.59
CA LYS A 117 12.80 2.32 -4.61
C LYS A 117 12.58 1.60 -5.95
N LEU A 118 11.39 1.67 -6.54
CA LEU A 118 11.13 1.11 -7.87
C LEU A 118 11.98 1.79 -8.94
N ASN A 119 12.06 3.11 -8.96
CA ASN A 119 12.82 3.84 -9.97
C ASN A 119 14.32 3.57 -9.81
N LEU A 120 14.80 3.40 -8.57
CA LEU A 120 16.18 2.95 -8.31
C LEU A 120 16.42 1.52 -8.82
N ASP A 121 15.51 0.59 -8.53
CA ASP A 121 15.59 -0.79 -9.01
C ASP A 121 15.55 -0.85 -10.54
N GLU A 122 14.71 -0.05 -11.18
CA GLU A 122 14.62 0.07 -12.63
C GLU A 122 15.96 0.55 -13.22
N LYS A 123 16.53 1.63 -12.65
CA LYS A 123 17.85 2.14 -13.03
C LYS A 123 18.93 1.07 -12.86
N VAL A 124 18.89 0.27 -11.80
CA VAL A 124 19.87 -0.79 -11.52
C VAL A 124 19.69 -2.00 -12.44
N ILE A 125 18.47 -2.47 -12.65
CA ILE A 125 18.14 -3.59 -13.54
C ILE A 125 18.52 -3.24 -14.98
N GLN A 126 18.27 -2.01 -15.41
CA GLN A 126 18.60 -1.55 -16.75
C GLN A 126 20.09 -1.25 -16.93
N ALA A 127 20.75 -0.68 -15.91
CA ALA A 127 22.21 -0.62 -15.89
C ALA A 127 22.82 -2.04 -15.92
N GLY A 128 22.09 -3.01 -15.40
CA GLY A 128 22.40 -4.44 -15.39
C GLY A 128 21.89 -5.25 -16.58
N MET A 129 21.36 -4.64 -17.67
CA MET A 129 21.05 -5.34 -18.93
C MET A 129 22.36 -5.78 -19.62
N PHE A 130 22.93 -6.87 -19.08
CA PHE A 130 24.11 -7.59 -19.51
C PHE A 130 23.86 -8.50 -20.73
N ASP A 131 22.88 -8.22 -21.58
CA ASP A 131 22.90 -8.85 -22.91
C ASP A 131 23.80 -8.03 -23.84
N GLN A 132 24.85 -8.68 -24.31
CA GLN A 132 26.02 -8.15 -25.01
C GLN A 132 25.71 -7.70 -26.46
N LYS A 133 24.47 -7.30 -26.72
CA LYS A 133 23.95 -6.91 -28.05
C LYS A 133 23.37 -5.50 -28.12
N SER A 134 23.10 -4.84 -27.00
CA SER A 134 22.58 -3.46 -27.01
C SER A 134 23.69 -2.44 -27.24
N THR A 135 23.49 -1.54 -28.21
CA THR A 135 24.48 -0.52 -28.53
C THR A 135 24.54 0.55 -27.43
N GLY A 136 25.69 1.20 -27.24
CA GLY A 136 25.82 2.27 -26.24
C GLY A 136 24.89 3.47 -26.48
N SER A 137 24.42 3.66 -27.71
CA SER A 137 23.46 4.72 -28.08
C SER A 137 22.04 4.40 -27.65
N GLU A 138 21.56 3.16 -27.81
CA GLU A 138 20.23 2.74 -27.38
C GLU A 138 20.08 2.83 -25.87
N ARG A 139 21.12 2.40 -25.13
CA ARG A 139 21.17 2.56 -23.66
C ARG A 139 21.05 4.01 -23.24
N LYS A 140 21.74 4.94 -23.91
CA LYS A 140 21.71 6.36 -23.57
C LYS A 140 20.33 6.99 -23.86
N GLN A 141 19.72 6.67 -24.99
CA GLN A 141 18.38 7.16 -25.35
C GLN A 141 17.32 6.66 -24.37
N PHE A 142 17.41 5.39 -23.96
CA PHE A 142 16.47 4.79 -23.03
C PHE A 142 16.64 5.34 -21.59
N LEU A 143 17.88 5.49 -21.11
CA LEU A 143 18.18 6.17 -19.84
C LEU A 143 17.65 7.61 -19.83
N GLN A 144 17.78 8.32 -20.95
CA GLN A 144 17.27 9.68 -21.06
C GLN A 144 15.73 9.71 -20.97
N ALA A 145 15.04 8.75 -21.60
CA ALA A 145 13.58 8.66 -21.53
C ALA A 145 13.08 8.45 -20.09
N ILE A 146 13.76 7.60 -19.31
CA ILE A 146 13.38 7.31 -17.92
C ILE A 146 13.63 8.50 -17.00
N LEU A 147 14.75 9.19 -17.19
CA LEU A 147 15.03 10.42 -16.43
C LEU A 147 13.99 11.51 -16.71
N THR A 148 13.56 11.67 -17.96
CA THR A 148 12.49 12.64 -18.29
C THR A 148 11.10 12.21 -17.79
N GLN A 149 10.86 10.92 -17.60
CA GLN A 149 9.60 10.43 -17.04
C GLN A 149 9.54 10.68 -15.53
N ASP A 150 10.65 10.42 -14.82
CA ASP A 150 10.79 10.73 -13.38
C ASP A 150 10.51 12.21 -13.08
N GLU A 151 11.03 13.14 -13.91
CA GLU A 151 10.83 14.58 -13.71
C GLU A 151 9.36 15.03 -13.87
N ASN A 152 8.59 14.38 -14.76
CA ASN A 152 7.18 14.70 -14.96
C ASN A 152 6.28 14.09 -13.86
N ASP A 153 6.62 12.90 -13.36
CA ASP A 153 5.84 12.21 -12.33
C ASP A 153 5.93 12.90 -10.95
N GLU A 154 6.94 13.74 -10.72
CA GLU A 154 7.08 14.58 -9.51
C GLU A 154 6.19 15.85 -9.55
N GLU A 155 5.70 16.25 -10.73
CA GLU A 155 4.87 17.46 -10.93
C GLU A 155 3.36 17.19 -10.90
N GLU A 156 2.90 15.93 -10.85
CA GLU A 156 1.47 15.63 -10.68
C GLU A 156 0.99 16.02 -9.27
N GLU A 157 0.22 17.10 -9.18
CA GLU A 157 -0.49 17.48 -7.95
C GLU A 157 -1.47 16.36 -7.55
N ASN A 158 -1.37 15.90 -6.30
CA ASN A 158 -2.26 14.88 -5.71
C ASN A 158 -3.67 15.47 -5.44
N GLU A 159 -4.38 15.89 -6.48
CA GLU A 159 -5.77 16.30 -6.37
C GLU A 159 -6.68 15.07 -6.21
N VAL A 160 -7.73 15.21 -5.38
CA VAL A 160 -8.75 14.16 -5.24
C VAL A 160 -9.56 14.12 -6.54
N PRO A 161 -9.57 13.00 -7.27
CA PRO A 161 -10.33 12.90 -8.52
C PRO A 161 -11.83 13.08 -8.24
N ASP A 162 -12.52 13.75 -9.16
CA ASP A 162 -13.98 13.88 -9.09
C ASP A 162 -14.67 12.57 -9.53
N ASP A 163 -15.98 12.47 -9.25
CA ASP A 163 -16.76 11.27 -9.55
C ASP A 163 -16.71 10.91 -11.06
N GLU A 164 -16.64 11.91 -11.94
CA GLU A 164 -16.58 11.71 -13.39
C GLU A 164 -15.23 11.11 -13.80
N THR A 165 -14.12 11.68 -13.31
CA THR A 165 -12.78 11.14 -13.54
C THR A 165 -12.64 9.72 -13.00
N ILE A 166 -13.20 9.42 -11.82
CA ILE A 166 -13.19 8.06 -11.25
C ILE A 166 -13.94 7.09 -12.16
N ASN A 167 -15.11 7.49 -12.67
CA ASN A 167 -15.90 6.65 -13.57
C ASN A 167 -15.14 6.38 -14.88
N GLU A 168 -14.45 7.38 -15.44
CA GLU A 168 -13.60 7.21 -16.63
C GLU A 168 -12.39 6.31 -16.37
N MET A 169 -11.76 6.42 -15.19
CA MET A 169 -10.60 5.60 -14.81
C MET A 169 -10.95 4.11 -14.65
N ILE A 170 -12.16 3.82 -14.15
CA ILE A 170 -12.62 2.46 -13.84
C ILE A 170 -13.33 1.79 -15.03
N ALA A 171 -14.03 2.57 -15.86
CA ALA A 171 -14.78 2.02 -16.99
C ALA A 171 -13.87 1.38 -18.04
N ARG A 172 -14.26 0.18 -18.50
CA ARG A 172 -13.59 -0.54 -19.59
C ARG A 172 -14.26 -0.31 -20.94
N ASN A 173 -15.55 -0.03 -20.92
CA ASN A 173 -16.36 0.24 -22.10
C ASN A 173 -17.36 1.37 -21.83
N GLU A 174 -17.96 1.89 -22.90
CA GLU A 174 -18.92 2.98 -22.82
C GLU A 174 -20.20 2.55 -22.10
N GLU A 175 -20.58 1.27 -22.17
CA GLU A 175 -21.75 0.72 -21.46
C GLU A 175 -21.57 0.75 -19.93
N GLU A 176 -20.38 0.43 -19.42
CA GLU A 176 -20.03 0.52 -17.99
C GLU A 176 -20.04 1.98 -17.53
N LEU A 177 -19.51 2.90 -18.36
CA LEU A 177 -19.52 4.33 -18.08
C LEU A 177 -20.95 4.86 -17.93
N GLU A 178 -21.84 4.54 -18.87
CA GLU A 178 -23.27 4.90 -18.80
C GLU A 178 -23.94 4.32 -17.54
N LEU A 179 -23.59 3.07 -17.18
CA LEU A 179 -24.10 2.42 -15.97
C LEU A 179 -23.65 3.15 -14.70
N PHE A 180 -22.37 3.53 -14.60
CA PHE A 180 -21.84 4.29 -13.46
C PHE A 180 -22.48 5.67 -13.34
N GLN A 181 -22.63 6.39 -14.46
CA GLN A 181 -23.33 7.67 -14.48
C GLN A 181 -24.78 7.54 -14.02
N LYS A 182 -25.47 6.48 -14.43
CA LYS A 182 -26.84 6.20 -13.99
C LYS A 182 -26.90 5.90 -12.48
N MET A 183 -25.97 5.11 -11.97
CA MET A 183 -25.85 4.84 -10.54
C MET A 183 -25.62 6.12 -9.73
N ASP A 184 -24.79 7.04 -10.22
CA ASP A 184 -24.56 8.33 -9.59
C ASP A 184 -25.80 9.21 -9.56
N ILE A 185 -26.57 9.23 -10.65
CA ILE A 185 -27.85 9.95 -10.71
C ILE A 185 -28.83 9.37 -9.69
N ASP A 186 -28.94 8.05 -9.61
CA ASP A 186 -29.87 7.39 -8.69
C ASP A 186 -29.45 7.60 -7.23
N ARG A 187 -28.15 7.54 -6.91
CA ARG A 187 -27.61 7.90 -5.59
C ARG A 187 -27.96 9.35 -5.21
N ARG A 188 -27.72 10.32 -6.11
CA ARG A 188 -28.08 11.74 -5.87
C ARG A 188 -29.58 11.94 -5.68
N ARG A 189 -30.42 11.17 -6.39
CA ARG A 189 -31.88 11.20 -6.23
C ARG A 189 -32.32 10.67 -4.87
N GLU A 190 -31.71 9.58 -4.40
CA GLU A 190 -31.99 9.02 -3.08
C GLU A 190 -31.56 9.98 -1.96
N GLU A 191 -30.36 10.57 -2.08
CA GLU A 191 -29.88 11.61 -1.16
C GLU A 191 -30.82 12.81 -1.12
N ALA A 192 -31.34 13.26 -2.28
CA ALA A 192 -32.29 14.36 -2.36
C ALA A 192 -33.68 14.01 -1.78
N ARG A 193 -34.06 12.73 -1.77
CA ARG A 193 -35.31 12.25 -1.15
C ARG A 193 -35.18 12.08 0.36
N SER A 194 -33.96 11.92 0.89
CA SER A 194 -33.72 11.80 2.32
C SER A 194 -34.01 13.13 3.02
N VAL A 195 -34.89 13.10 4.03
CA VAL A 195 -35.26 14.27 4.84
C VAL A 195 -34.08 14.78 5.68
N LYS A 196 -33.11 13.90 6.00
CA LYS A 196 -31.86 14.25 6.67
C LYS A 196 -30.73 14.07 5.67
N ARG A 197 -30.41 15.14 4.94
CA ARG A 197 -29.25 15.17 4.05
C ARG A 197 -28.00 15.13 4.93
N LYS A 198 -27.31 13.99 4.93
CA LYS A 198 -26.01 13.84 5.58
C LYS A 198 -24.91 14.13 4.55
N PRO A 199 -23.77 14.70 4.98
CA PRO A 199 -22.58 14.81 4.12
C PRO A 199 -22.06 13.42 3.71
N ARG A 200 -21.24 13.37 2.66
CA ARG A 200 -20.68 12.11 2.12
C ARG A 200 -19.77 11.41 3.13
N LEU A 201 -18.95 12.19 3.83
CA LEU A 201 -18.11 11.73 4.92
C LEU A 201 -18.78 12.09 6.25
N MET A 202 -18.48 11.30 7.27
CA MET A 202 -18.93 11.59 8.62
C MET A 202 -18.21 12.84 9.10
N GLU A 203 -18.98 13.83 9.55
CA GLU A 203 -18.47 15.06 10.15
C GLU A 203 -18.35 14.89 11.67
N GLU A 204 -17.62 15.79 12.32
CA GLU A 204 -17.34 15.72 13.76
C GLU A 204 -18.62 15.72 14.61
N ASP A 205 -19.68 16.38 14.16
CA ASP A 205 -20.97 16.46 14.85
C ASP A 205 -21.75 15.13 14.83
N GLU A 206 -21.42 14.23 13.91
CA GLU A 206 -21.99 12.89 13.84
C GLU A 206 -21.23 11.88 14.72
N LEU A 207 -20.06 12.24 15.25
CA LEU A 207 -19.24 11.35 16.05
C LEU A 207 -19.92 11.06 17.40
N PRO A 208 -19.89 9.81 17.87
CA PRO A 208 -20.33 9.49 19.22
C PRO A 208 -19.56 10.31 20.26
N LYS A 209 -20.26 10.77 21.29
CA LYS A 209 -19.68 11.63 22.36
C LYS A 209 -18.45 11.04 23.07
N TRP A 210 -18.26 9.73 23.02
CA TRP A 210 -17.10 9.06 23.62
C TRP A 210 -15.84 9.11 22.75
N LEU A 211 -15.98 9.42 21.46
CA LEU A 211 -14.87 9.54 20.50
C LEU A 211 -14.45 11.00 20.32
N LEU A 212 -15.37 11.95 20.57
CA LEU A 212 -15.05 13.36 20.76
C LEU A 212 -14.13 13.47 21.96
N LYS A 213 -12.83 13.61 21.70
CA LYS A 213 -11.88 13.96 22.76
C LYS A 213 -12.19 15.39 23.18
N ASP A 214 -12.32 15.62 24.48
CA ASP A 214 -12.40 16.97 25.01
C ASP A 214 -11.03 17.62 24.75
N ASP A 215 -10.96 18.67 23.93
CA ASP A 215 -9.68 19.30 23.55
C ASP A 215 -8.87 19.69 24.80
N ALA A 216 -9.55 20.03 25.89
CA ALA A 216 -8.95 20.33 27.19
C ALA A 216 -8.37 19.09 27.92
N GLU A 217 -8.86 17.88 27.62
CA GLU A 217 -8.30 16.61 28.13
C GLU A 217 -7.10 16.17 27.27
N VAL A 218 -7.15 16.39 25.95
CA VAL A 218 -6.00 16.13 25.06
C VAL A 218 -4.84 17.06 25.39
N GLU A 219 -5.11 18.36 25.53
CA GLU A 219 -4.09 19.36 25.85
C GLU A 219 -3.48 19.12 27.24
N ARG A 220 -4.26 18.62 28.20
CA ARG A 220 -3.75 18.16 29.50
C ARG A 220 -2.85 16.94 29.37
N LEU A 221 -3.27 15.91 28.63
CA LEU A 221 -2.47 14.69 28.44
C LEU A 221 -1.17 14.97 27.65
N THR A 222 -1.20 15.85 26.65
CA THR A 222 0.01 16.25 25.91
C THR A 222 0.95 17.12 26.73
N ASN A 223 0.42 17.95 27.64
CA ASN A 223 1.25 18.73 28.56
C ASN A 223 1.76 17.89 29.75
N GLU A 224 1.01 16.87 30.18
CA GLU A 224 1.45 15.91 31.22
C GLU A 224 2.62 15.04 30.74
N GLU A 225 2.78 14.81 29.42
CA GLU A 225 4.00 14.19 28.86
C GLU A 225 5.28 15.02 29.11
N GLU A 226 5.18 16.33 29.38
CA GLU A 226 6.36 17.12 29.83
C GLU A 226 6.73 16.84 31.30
N GLU A 227 5.78 16.43 32.15
CA GLU A 227 6.02 16.10 33.57
C GLU A 227 6.43 14.63 33.79
N ASP A 228 6.25 13.75 32.79
CA ASP A 228 6.54 12.31 32.90
C ASP A 228 8.04 11.93 32.83
N LYS A 229 8.94 12.90 33.02
CA LYS A 229 10.36 12.61 33.35
C LYS A 229 10.54 11.97 34.73
N LEU A 230 9.50 11.88 35.56
CA LEU A 230 9.63 11.37 36.94
C LEU A 230 9.21 9.91 37.15
N PHE A 231 8.43 9.28 36.25
CA PHE A 231 7.93 7.91 36.46
C PHE A 231 8.05 6.93 35.26
N GLY A 232 8.90 7.23 34.27
CA GLY A 232 9.27 6.24 33.26
C GLY A 232 10.13 5.10 33.81
N ARG A 233 9.70 3.84 33.68
CA ARG A 233 10.61 2.68 33.75
C ARG A 233 11.67 2.88 32.66
N GLY A 234 12.86 3.31 33.10
CA GLY A 234 13.92 3.86 32.26
C GLY A 234 14.05 3.21 30.89
N ASN A 235 14.05 4.07 29.86
CA ASN A 235 14.49 3.68 28.52
C ASN A 235 15.83 2.96 28.64
N ARG A 236 15.93 1.78 28.02
CA ARG A 236 17.22 1.10 27.84
C ARG A 236 18.18 2.12 27.22
N GLN A 237 19.16 2.58 28.00
CA GLN A 237 20.27 3.36 27.45
C GLN A 237 20.96 2.48 26.43
N ARG A 238 20.90 2.87 25.15
CA ARG A 238 21.84 2.35 24.16
C ARG A 238 23.22 2.80 24.63
N LYS A 239 24.06 1.83 24.94
CA LYS A 239 25.48 2.06 25.23
C LYS A 239 26.06 2.74 23.98
N GLU A 240 26.52 3.98 24.10
CA GLU A 240 27.34 4.59 23.05
C GLU A 240 28.56 3.69 22.86
N ILE A 241 28.67 3.13 21.66
CA ILE A 241 29.86 2.40 21.25
C ILE A 241 30.82 3.48 20.78
N ASP A 242 31.79 3.78 21.64
CA ASP A 242 32.92 4.63 21.28
C ASP A 242 33.87 3.84 20.37
N TYR A 243 34.13 4.37 19.18
CA TYR A 243 35.06 3.79 18.20
C TYR A 243 36.46 4.43 18.29
N SER A 244 36.78 5.09 19.40
CA SER A 244 38.10 5.70 19.63
C SER A 244 39.21 4.69 19.93
N ASP A 245 38.89 3.42 20.19
CA ASP A 245 39.84 2.41 20.68
C ASP A 245 40.38 1.46 19.58
N ALA A 246 40.38 1.91 18.33
CA ALA A 246 41.18 1.27 17.29
C ALA A 246 42.57 1.92 17.28
N LEU A 247 43.54 1.26 17.91
CA LEU A 247 44.97 1.59 17.77
C LEU A 247 45.27 1.88 16.30
N THR A 248 45.90 3.02 16.00
CA THR A 248 46.26 3.28 14.60
C THR A 248 47.30 2.26 14.14
N ASP A 249 47.32 1.89 12.84
CA ASP A 249 48.22 0.87 12.29
C ASP A 249 49.71 1.07 12.66
N LYS A 250 50.13 2.33 12.89
CA LYS A 250 51.47 2.67 13.38
C LYS A 250 51.73 2.30 14.83
N GLU A 251 50.74 2.42 15.69
CA GLU A 251 50.81 2.03 17.10
C GLU A 251 50.74 0.51 17.25
N TRP A 252 49.99 -0.16 16.36
CA TRP A 252 49.90 -1.62 16.30
C TRP A 252 51.22 -2.27 15.88
N LEU A 253 51.90 -1.69 14.88
CA LEU A 253 53.23 -2.13 14.45
C LEU A 253 54.29 -2.00 15.55
N ARG A 254 54.23 -0.95 16.39
CA ARG A 254 55.14 -0.80 17.54
C ARG A 254 54.86 -1.81 18.64
N ALA A 255 53.60 -2.10 18.93
CA ALA A 255 53.24 -3.09 19.95
C ALA A 255 53.68 -4.52 19.58
N ILE A 256 53.74 -4.85 18.29
CA ILE A 256 54.31 -6.11 17.78
C ILE A 256 55.83 -6.13 17.88
N GLU A 257 56.49 -4.99 17.64
CA GLU A 257 57.95 -4.87 17.69
C GLU A 257 58.49 -4.93 19.14
N ASP A 258 57.72 -4.41 20.11
CA ASP A 258 58.06 -4.42 21.55
C ASP A 258 57.63 -5.72 22.28
N GLY A 259 57.01 -6.68 21.57
CA GLY A 259 56.80 -8.05 22.07
C GLY A 259 55.84 -8.18 23.26
N ASN A 260 54.88 -7.27 23.43
CA ASN A 260 54.01 -7.23 24.61
C ASN A 260 52.52 -7.48 24.25
N LEU A 261 52.26 -8.63 23.63
CA LEU A 261 50.91 -9.16 23.39
C LEU A 261 50.83 -10.57 24.01
N ASP A 262 50.54 -10.62 25.31
CA ASP A 262 49.87 -11.74 25.97
C ASP A 262 48.44 -11.29 26.34
#